data_AF-A0A5E3XK55-F1
#
_entry.id   AF-A0A5E3XK55-F1
#
_cell.length_a   1.000
_cell.length_b   1.000
_cell.length_c   1.000
_cell.angle_alpha   90.00
_cell.angle_beta   90.00
_cell.angle_gamma   90.00
#
_symmetry.space_group_name_H-M   'P 1'
#
loop_
_entity.id
_entity.type
_entity.pdbx_description
1 polymer ?
#
loop_
_entity_poly.entity_id
_entity_poly.type
_entity_poly.pdbx_seq_one_letter_code
_entity_poly.pdbx_strand_id
1 'polypeptide(L)'
;MCVPFTFHTSVSVLILSPRNAINGRSGPPSDTPSNTADVLDVLGKPVWLTAQIAGCRGLPQTSGAWKNRPDSSRLCRITFQALSANGAPWVDSKTAQEGQGLARGTVRWNESLSFESLELSLISIALYVKDVNGVMQRVCETSVTVTTFLESRQLLLLPTGTISDSTECTLFFSASQMLDEPNQQERNSSTDEAISTEETRESPTPTSEPSTICAATPWSTVLRGLVVLVDITAHFKIRTRGYWILWELYDTYKKCMRLQLCRPEICSLTISLVTAIDTVLAQNQQMDLIAPHRRTMLQDVFDQLYHSANFIVDYVFHLEHDLMEGRHCFRNEPQYSAKGGVNVETVREGHGHELDRLARLAATTAPTSEANTRPTPLKRATTMLSVNVKDTLLLALEAIARTSDAIPPLKGATNGLLFFVTHADVMFGNRSKIQDIHTRIAGLAAQLEPDIMQRNSLARSHQDAIAVLAEDLSTVSTSFGEILRQRKSRFKRYLSAKRHHAELSDMIGRLDQARANFTTAVSTSNAKTNAEVLACVKAIMAVVGEPCMCNFGRSRSDSSSTSFETVPLQ
;
A
#
# COMPACT_ATOMS: atom_id res chain seq x y z
N MET A 1 23.54 17.06 -38.10
CA MET A 1 23.48 15.75 -38.77
C MET A 1 22.48 14.89 -38.03
N CYS A 2 21.25 14.80 -38.55
CA CYS A 2 20.18 13.97 -38.00
C CYS A 2 20.10 12.70 -38.84
N VAL A 3 20.29 11.54 -38.22
CA VAL A 3 20.04 10.24 -38.87
C VAL A 3 18.67 9.75 -38.40
N PRO A 4 17.74 9.37 -39.31
CA PRO A 4 16.45 8.84 -38.91
C PRO A 4 16.57 7.36 -38.54
N PHE A 5 15.97 6.97 -37.42
CA PHE A 5 15.73 5.57 -37.07
C PHE A 5 14.46 5.11 -37.80
N THR A 6 14.61 4.17 -38.73
CA THR A 6 13.51 3.46 -39.39
C THR A 6 13.04 2.30 -38.51
N PHE A 7 11.73 2.23 -38.25
CA PHE A 7 11.06 1.11 -37.59
C PHE A 7 10.78 0.00 -38.61
N HIS A 8 11.19 -1.23 -38.31
CA HIS A 8 10.77 -2.44 -39.05
C HIS A 8 9.45 -2.99 -38.48
N THR A 9 8.56 -3.36 -39.39
CA THR A 9 7.22 -3.91 -39.21
C THR A 9 7.21 -5.28 -38.52
N SER A 10 6.19 -5.47 -37.69
CA SER A 10 5.88 -6.64 -36.87
C SER A 10 5.60 -7.90 -37.70
N VAL A 11 6.16 -9.04 -37.30
CA VAL A 11 5.73 -10.38 -37.73
C VAL A 11 5.27 -11.11 -36.47
N SER A 12 3.97 -11.36 -36.38
CA SER A 12 3.38 -12.17 -35.32
C SER A 12 3.64 -13.65 -35.60
N VAL A 13 4.34 -14.33 -34.68
CA VAL A 13 4.57 -15.78 -34.74
C VAL A 13 3.51 -16.48 -33.89
N LEU A 14 2.62 -17.22 -34.55
CA LEU A 14 1.70 -18.18 -33.93
C LEU A 14 2.50 -19.45 -33.61
N ILE A 15 2.65 -19.78 -32.33
CA ILE A 15 3.28 -21.04 -31.89
C ILE A 15 2.23 -22.16 -31.98
N LEU A 16 2.38 -23.05 -32.96
CA LEU A 16 1.68 -24.33 -33.03
C LEU A 16 2.47 -25.39 -32.27
N SER A 17 1.78 -26.14 -31.42
CA SER A 17 2.31 -27.27 -30.65
C SER A 17 2.35 -28.55 -31.53
N PRO A 18 3.47 -29.28 -31.66
CA PRO A 18 3.48 -30.55 -32.36
C PRO A 18 3.26 -31.74 -31.41
N ARG A 19 2.37 -32.63 -31.86
CA ARG A 19 2.05 -33.96 -31.30
C ARG A 19 2.83 -35.04 -32.05
N ASN A 20 3.05 -36.18 -31.37
CA ASN A 20 3.48 -37.52 -31.86
C ASN A 20 5.01 -37.74 -31.99
N ALA A 21 5.59 -38.94 -31.82
CA ALA A 21 5.11 -40.27 -31.43
C ALA A 21 6.31 -41.17 -31.00
N ILE A 22 5.93 -42.31 -30.44
CA ILE A 22 6.66 -43.40 -29.77
C ILE A 22 7.55 -44.23 -30.72
N ASN A 23 8.78 -44.60 -30.31
CA ASN A 23 9.30 -45.99 -30.21
C ASN A 23 10.83 -46.06 -30.05
N GLY A 24 11.29 -46.81 -29.04
CA GLY A 24 12.70 -47.23 -28.90
C GLY A 24 12.99 -47.82 -27.52
N ARG A 25 13.13 -49.15 -27.43
CA ARG A 25 13.20 -49.97 -26.22
C ARG A 25 14.66 -50.39 -25.96
N SER A 26 15.25 -50.08 -24.80
CA SER A 26 16.40 -50.84 -24.26
C SER A 26 16.73 -50.51 -22.79
N GLY A 27 16.74 -51.56 -21.95
CA GLY A 27 17.33 -51.60 -20.60
C GLY A 27 16.40 -51.14 -19.47
N PRO A 28 16.28 -51.86 -18.33
CA PRO A 28 15.57 -51.34 -17.16
C PRO A 28 16.51 -50.36 -16.44
N PRO A 29 16.24 -49.05 -16.49
CA PRO A 29 16.98 -48.13 -15.65
C PRO A 29 16.44 -48.34 -14.23
N SER A 30 17.32 -48.35 -13.24
CA SER A 30 16.93 -48.20 -11.84
C SER A 30 16.47 -46.76 -11.62
N ASP A 31 15.37 -46.39 -12.27
CA ASP A 31 14.69 -45.11 -12.12
C ASP A 31 13.80 -45.23 -10.89
N THR A 32 14.34 -44.97 -9.71
CA THR A 32 13.51 -44.28 -8.71
C THR A 32 13.31 -42.87 -9.25
N PRO A 33 12.12 -42.51 -9.78
CA PRO A 33 11.87 -41.14 -10.22
C PRO A 33 12.16 -40.23 -9.03
N SER A 34 13.13 -39.34 -9.18
CA SER A 34 13.41 -38.36 -8.15
C SER A 34 12.17 -37.50 -7.99
N ASN A 35 11.58 -37.48 -6.78
CA ASN A 35 10.43 -36.65 -6.39
C ASN A 35 10.59 -35.13 -6.67
N THR A 36 11.74 -34.70 -7.19
CA THR A 36 12.02 -33.33 -7.63
C THR A 36 11.23 -32.91 -8.88
N ALA A 37 10.81 -33.86 -9.74
CA ALA A 37 10.06 -33.54 -10.96
C ALA A 37 8.70 -32.90 -10.67
N ASP A 38 7.99 -33.36 -9.63
CA ASP A 38 6.66 -32.87 -9.26
C ASP A 38 6.68 -31.46 -8.64
N VAL A 39 7.80 -31.06 -8.02
CA VAL A 39 7.95 -29.75 -7.38
C VAL A 39 8.13 -28.63 -8.42
N LEU A 40 8.75 -28.95 -9.57
CA LEU A 40 9.00 -27.97 -10.64
C LEU A 40 7.74 -27.61 -11.43
N ASP A 41 6.68 -28.43 -11.37
CA ASP A 41 5.50 -28.25 -12.24
C ASP A 41 4.67 -26.99 -11.89
N VAL A 42 4.80 -26.46 -10.67
CA VAL A 42 3.95 -25.36 -10.21
C VAL A 42 4.16 -24.07 -11.00
N LEU A 43 5.42 -23.69 -11.23
CA LEU A 43 5.83 -22.49 -11.97
C LEU A 43 6.33 -22.79 -13.39
N GLY A 44 6.06 -24.01 -13.88
CA GLY A 44 6.46 -24.45 -15.21
C GLY A 44 7.94 -24.86 -15.29
N LYS A 45 8.34 -25.27 -16.50
CA LYS A 45 9.69 -25.79 -16.75
C LYS A 45 10.75 -24.68 -16.68
N PRO A 46 12.03 -25.03 -16.40
CA PRO A 46 13.15 -24.15 -16.60
C PRO A 46 13.24 -23.66 -18.06
N VAL A 47 13.55 -22.38 -18.23
CA VAL A 47 13.75 -21.71 -19.52
C VAL A 47 14.99 -20.83 -19.46
N TRP A 48 15.79 -20.85 -20.53
CA TRP A 48 16.94 -19.97 -20.67
C TRP A 48 16.53 -18.69 -21.40
N LEU A 49 16.77 -17.55 -20.77
CA LEU A 49 16.43 -16.24 -21.27
C LEU A 49 17.70 -15.48 -21.64
N THR A 50 17.65 -14.74 -22.75
CA THR A 50 18.69 -13.80 -23.16
C THR A 50 18.10 -12.41 -23.24
N ALA A 51 18.78 -11.42 -22.65
CA ALA A 51 18.40 -10.02 -22.61
C ALA A 51 19.49 -9.15 -23.23
N GLN A 52 19.20 -8.54 -24.38
CA GLN A 52 20.08 -7.55 -25.02
C GLN A 52 19.70 -6.15 -24.55
N ILE A 53 20.52 -5.55 -23.69
CA ILE A 53 20.25 -4.28 -23.02
C ILE A 53 20.76 -3.13 -23.88
N ALA A 54 19.86 -2.31 -24.40
CA ALA A 54 20.24 -1.14 -25.17
C ALA A 54 20.64 0.02 -24.24
N GLY A 55 19.80 0.39 -23.27
CA GLY A 55 20.02 1.55 -22.40
C GLY A 55 18.87 1.85 -21.42
N CYS A 56 19.03 2.84 -20.53
CA CYS A 56 17.92 3.42 -19.74
C CYS A 56 17.85 4.93 -19.99
N ARG A 57 16.65 5.48 -19.97
CA ARG A 57 16.39 6.93 -20.03
C ARG A 57 15.57 7.37 -18.83
N GLY A 58 15.69 8.64 -18.44
CA GLY A 58 14.93 9.18 -17.31
C GLY A 58 15.56 8.83 -15.96
N LEU A 59 16.89 8.76 -15.88
CA LEU A 59 17.56 8.45 -14.62
C LEU A 59 17.23 9.49 -13.55
N PRO A 60 16.94 9.07 -12.30
CA PRO A 60 16.59 9.98 -11.22
C PRO A 60 17.68 11.02 -11.00
N GLN A 61 17.30 12.30 -10.93
CA GLN A 61 18.26 13.36 -10.61
C GLN A 61 18.63 13.25 -9.13
N THR A 62 19.91 13.02 -8.83
CA THR A 62 20.37 12.96 -7.44
C THR A 62 20.29 14.35 -6.82
N SER A 63 19.49 14.49 -5.76
CA SER A 63 19.28 15.79 -5.11
C SER A 63 20.56 16.31 -4.46
N GLY A 64 20.94 17.55 -4.80
CA GLY A 64 21.84 18.42 -4.02
C GLY A 64 23.34 18.10 -4.10
N ALA A 65 23.76 16.92 -3.66
CA ALA A 65 25.20 16.63 -3.45
C ALA A 65 26.00 16.52 -4.75
N TRP A 66 25.35 16.09 -5.83
CA TRP A 66 26.00 15.83 -7.12
C TRP A 66 26.11 17.06 -8.01
N LYS A 67 25.37 18.15 -7.71
CA LYS A 67 25.38 19.35 -8.56
C LYS A 67 26.74 20.06 -8.58
N ASN A 68 27.57 19.85 -7.57
CA ASN A 68 28.83 20.59 -7.39
C ASN A 68 30.07 19.84 -7.91
N ARG A 69 29.92 18.64 -8.49
CA ARG A 69 31.04 17.90 -9.09
C ARG A 69 30.81 17.74 -10.60
N PRO A 70 31.30 18.69 -11.43
CA PRO A 70 31.11 18.65 -12.87
C PRO A 70 31.71 17.40 -13.53
N ASP A 71 32.74 16.79 -12.92
CA ASP A 71 33.48 15.67 -13.52
C ASP A 71 33.10 14.29 -12.99
N SER A 72 32.22 14.18 -11.99
CA SER A 72 31.82 12.87 -11.45
C SER A 72 30.63 12.31 -12.22
N SER A 73 30.89 11.71 -13.37
CA SER A 73 29.91 10.91 -14.08
C SER A 73 29.34 9.79 -13.20
N ARG A 74 28.03 9.59 -13.23
CA ARG A 74 27.38 8.52 -12.47
C ARG A 74 27.64 7.18 -13.15
N LEU A 75 28.03 6.18 -12.36
CA LEU A 75 28.13 4.80 -12.81
C LEU A 75 26.83 4.09 -12.48
N CYS A 76 26.27 3.43 -13.49
CA CYS A 76 25.00 2.72 -13.43
C CYS A 76 25.20 1.23 -13.71
N ARG A 77 24.37 0.39 -13.13
CA ARG A 77 24.34 -1.06 -13.34
C ARG A 77 22.89 -1.55 -13.32
N ILE A 78 22.52 -2.47 -14.20
CA ILE A 78 21.23 -3.16 -14.15
C ILE A 78 21.47 -4.57 -13.60
N THR A 79 20.57 -5.05 -12.75
CA THR A 79 20.57 -6.42 -12.23
C THR A 79 19.25 -7.08 -12.62
N PHE A 80 19.34 -8.29 -13.17
CA PHE A 80 18.20 -9.18 -13.40
C PHE A 80 18.22 -10.26 -12.32
N GLN A 81 17.08 -10.51 -11.70
CA GLN A 81 16.89 -11.59 -10.74
C GLN A 81 15.71 -12.43 -11.21
N ALA A 82 15.91 -13.72 -11.31
CA ALA A 82 14.90 -14.67 -11.79
C ALA A 82 14.85 -15.88 -10.87
N LEU A 83 13.69 -16.52 -10.79
CA LEU A 83 13.55 -17.79 -10.09
C LEU A 83 13.98 -18.92 -11.00
N SER A 84 14.87 -19.79 -10.52
CA SER A 84 15.26 -21.02 -11.21
C SER A 84 15.08 -22.25 -10.32
N ALA A 85 15.18 -23.43 -10.91
CA ALA A 85 15.14 -24.68 -10.15
C ALA A 85 16.22 -24.71 -9.03
N ASN A 86 17.39 -24.15 -9.37
CA ASN A 86 18.60 -24.15 -8.55
C ASN A 86 18.69 -22.98 -7.56
N GLY A 87 17.71 -22.06 -7.55
CA GLY A 87 17.68 -20.93 -6.60
C GLY A 87 17.19 -19.64 -7.25
N ALA A 88 17.72 -18.50 -6.79
CA ALA A 88 17.42 -17.18 -7.34
C ALA A 88 18.68 -16.57 -7.96
N PRO A 89 19.11 -17.04 -9.15
CA PRO A 89 20.26 -16.46 -9.82
C PRO A 89 20.02 -14.96 -10.07
N TRP A 90 21.07 -14.17 -9.86
CA TRP A 90 21.12 -12.79 -10.33
C TRP A 90 22.21 -12.65 -11.38
N VAL A 91 21.94 -11.85 -12.40
CA VAL A 91 22.91 -11.49 -13.43
C VAL A 91 23.03 -9.98 -13.50
N ASP A 92 24.26 -9.51 -13.39
CA ASP A 92 24.61 -8.11 -13.39
C ASP A 92 25.10 -7.69 -14.78
N SER A 93 24.60 -6.55 -15.21
CA SER A 93 25.15 -5.78 -16.32
C SER A 93 26.57 -5.29 -15.97
N LYS A 94 27.39 -4.96 -16.97
CA LYS A 94 28.60 -4.16 -16.73
C LYS A 94 28.21 -2.79 -16.19
N THR A 95 29.15 -2.12 -15.51
CA THR A 95 28.95 -0.72 -15.12
C THR A 95 29.06 0.17 -16.35
N ALA A 96 28.12 1.10 -16.50
CA ALA A 96 28.10 2.06 -17.60
C ALA A 96 28.00 3.48 -17.07
N GLN A 97 28.63 4.41 -17.79
CA GLN A 97 28.70 5.82 -17.41
C GLN A 97 27.49 6.58 -17.97
N GLU A 98 26.82 7.35 -17.13
CA GLU A 98 25.73 8.22 -17.58
C GLU A 98 26.23 9.30 -18.54
N GLY A 99 25.48 9.52 -19.62
CA GLY A 99 25.72 10.60 -20.57
C GLY A 99 26.89 10.35 -21.51
N GLN A 100 27.49 9.16 -21.47
CA GLN A 100 28.59 8.81 -22.36
C GLN A 100 28.10 8.77 -23.82
N GLY A 101 28.41 9.84 -24.57
CA GLY A 101 27.99 10.01 -25.97
C GLY A 101 26.50 10.34 -26.17
N LEU A 102 25.76 10.69 -25.11
CA LEU A 102 24.32 10.96 -25.15
C LEU A 102 23.92 12.10 -24.20
N ALA A 103 22.64 12.50 -24.22
CA ALA A 103 22.10 13.48 -23.29
C ALA A 103 22.17 12.98 -21.83
N ARG A 104 22.39 13.90 -20.89
CA ARG A 104 22.29 13.63 -19.44
C ARG A 104 20.95 12.98 -19.13
N GLY A 105 20.93 12.04 -18.19
CA GLY A 105 19.75 11.24 -17.85
C GLY A 105 19.62 9.95 -18.66
N THR A 106 20.64 9.58 -19.45
CA THR A 106 20.66 8.36 -20.26
C THR A 106 21.94 7.54 -20.05
N VAL A 107 21.81 6.22 -20.10
CA VAL A 107 22.93 5.25 -20.04
C VAL A 107 22.75 4.23 -21.17
N ARG A 108 23.86 3.77 -21.75
CA ARG A 108 23.89 2.76 -22.81
C ARG A 108 24.81 1.60 -22.39
N TRP A 109 24.32 0.37 -22.48
CA TRP A 109 25.11 -0.84 -22.18
C TRP A 109 25.53 -1.58 -23.44
N ASN A 110 24.60 -1.83 -24.37
CA ASN A 110 24.80 -2.68 -25.56
C ASN A 110 25.40 -4.05 -25.23
N GLU A 111 24.91 -4.68 -24.17
CA GLU A 111 25.38 -6.00 -23.77
C GLU A 111 24.26 -7.03 -23.79
N SER A 112 24.64 -8.30 -23.90
CA SER A 112 23.72 -9.43 -23.85
C SER A 112 23.97 -10.20 -22.56
N LEU A 113 22.93 -10.39 -21.77
CA LEU A 113 22.96 -11.19 -20.54
C LEU A 113 22.11 -12.43 -20.74
N SER A 114 22.56 -13.58 -20.23
CA SER A 114 21.77 -14.83 -20.27
C SER A 114 21.58 -15.37 -18.85
N PHE A 115 20.37 -15.84 -18.54
CA PHE A 115 20.03 -16.38 -17.23
C PHE A 115 18.89 -17.42 -17.34
N GLU A 116 18.84 -18.32 -16.36
CA GLU A 116 17.78 -19.32 -16.22
C GLU A 116 16.60 -18.72 -15.45
N SER A 117 15.37 -19.07 -15.84
CA SER A 117 14.13 -18.70 -15.17
C SER A 117 13.12 -19.85 -15.22
N LEU A 118 12.07 -19.83 -14.41
CA LEU A 118 10.91 -20.73 -14.58
C LEU A 118 9.86 -20.05 -15.47
N GLU A 119 9.24 -20.81 -16.39
CA GLU A 119 8.34 -20.30 -17.44
C GLU A 119 7.22 -19.38 -16.92
N LEU A 120 6.62 -19.69 -15.77
CA LEU A 120 5.50 -18.95 -15.19
C LEU A 120 5.92 -18.07 -14.01
N SER A 121 7.20 -17.73 -13.89
CA SER A 121 7.73 -16.93 -12.78
C SER A 121 7.79 -15.42 -13.07
N LEU A 122 8.34 -14.68 -12.10
CA LEU A 122 8.60 -13.24 -12.19
C LEU A 122 10.10 -12.98 -12.35
N ILE A 123 10.43 -11.92 -13.07
CA ILE A 123 11.78 -11.37 -13.21
C ILE A 123 11.79 -10.00 -12.52
N SER A 124 12.66 -9.85 -11.52
CA SER A 124 12.95 -8.56 -10.88
C SER A 124 14.10 -7.88 -11.61
N ILE A 125 13.88 -6.63 -12.02
CA ILE A 125 14.87 -5.82 -12.73
C ILE A 125 15.13 -4.57 -11.90
N ALA A 126 16.38 -4.39 -11.48
CA ALA A 126 16.77 -3.29 -10.61
C ALA A 126 17.90 -2.47 -11.23
N LEU A 127 17.75 -1.14 -11.19
CA LEU A 127 18.78 -0.19 -11.54
C LEU A 127 19.54 0.23 -10.27
N TYR A 128 20.85 0.11 -10.33
CA TYR A 128 21.79 0.56 -9.32
C TYR A 128 22.59 1.77 -9.83
N VAL A 129 22.79 2.75 -8.96
CA VAL A 129 23.64 3.92 -9.22
C VAL A 129 24.68 4.01 -8.11
N LYS A 130 25.94 4.21 -8.50
CA LYS A 130 27.04 4.42 -7.57
C LYS A 130 26.88 5.77 -6.88
N ASP A 131 26.79 5.78 -5.55
CA ASP A 131 26.67 6.98 -4.74
C ASP A 131 28.02 7.74 -4.63
N VAL A 132 28.02 8.88 -3.92
CA VAL A 132 29.23 9.70 -3.72
C VAL A 132 30.32 9.00 -2.90
N ASN A 133 29.96 7.98 -2.13
CA ASN A 133 30.87 7.15 -1.34
C ASN A 133 31.37 5.94 -2.12
N GLY A 134 30.92 5.79 -3.37
CA GLY A 134 31.26 4.66 -4.22
C GLY A 134 30.42 3.41 -3.98
N VAL A 135 29.34 3.50 -3.20
CA VAL A 135 28.44 2.38 -2.91
C VAL A 135 27.33 2.32 -3.95
N MET A 136 27.08 1.14 -4.53
CA MET A 136 25.95 0.94 -5.44
C MET A 136 24.64 0.95 -4.65
N GLN A 137 23.78 1.93 -4.92
CA GLN A 137 22.45 2.03 -4.33
C GLN A 137 21.41 1.64 -5.37
N ARG A 138 20.43 0.83 -4.95
CA ARG A 138 19.24 0.55 -5.76
C ARG A 138 18.41 1.84 -5.86
N VAL A 139 18.15 2.30 -7.07
CA VAL A 139 17.42 3.56 -7.31
C VAL A 139 16.08 3.37 -7.98
N CYS A 140 15.93 2.36 -8.83
CA CYS A 140 14.67 2.01 -9.46
C CYS A 140 14.54 0.49 -9.56
N GLU A 141 13.32 -0.04 -9.49
CA GLU A 141 13.05 -1.46 -9.68
C GLU A 141 11.69 -1.70 -10.35
N THR A 142 11.53 -2.85 -10.98
CA THR A 142 10.25 -3.38 -11.47
C THR A 142 10.25 -4.90 -11.38
N SER A 143 9.06 -5.49 -11.39
CA SER A 143 8.87 -6.94 -11.48
C SER A 143 7.90 -7.22 -12.62
N VAL A 144 8.24 -8.17 -13.50
CA VAL A 144 7.42 -8.54 -14.66
C VAL A 144 7.34 -10.06 -14.79
N THR A 145 6.30 -10.57 -15.42
CA THR A 145 6.24 -12.01 -15.80
C THR A 145 7.26 -12.31 -16.88
N VAL A 146 7.68 -13.58 -17.01
CA VAL A 146 8.56 -14.02 -18.11
C VAL A 146 7.94 -13.72 -19.48
N THR A 147 6.62 -13.92 -19.63
CA THR A 147 5.88 -13.58 -20.87
C THR A 147 5.97 -12.09 -21.17
N THR A 148 5.61 -11.23 -20.22
CA THR A 148 5.68 -9.76 -20.38
C THR A 148 7.11 -9.31 -20.66
N PHE A 149 8.12 -9.95 -20.08
CA PHE A 149 9.53 -9.67 -20.35
C PHE A 149 9.95 -9.99 -21.79
N LEU A 150 9.51 -11.13 -22.34
CA LEU A 150 9.80 -11.55 -23.71
C LEU A 150 9.10 -10.67 -24.75
N GLU A 151 7.87 -10.22 -24.45
CA GLU A 151 7.06 -9.40 -25.36
C GLU A 151 7.45 -7.91 -25.33
N SER A 152 7.96 -7.44 -24.20
CA SER A 152 8.30 -6.03 -23.99
C SER A 152 9.62 -5.64 -24.62
N ARG A 153 9.65 -4.48 -25.29
CA ARG A 153 10.90 -3.81 -25.73
C ARG A 153 11.35 -2.70 -24.81
N GLN A 154 10.46 -2.29 -23.91
CA GLN A 154 10.71 -1.25 -22.94
C GLN A 154 9.98 -1.57 -21.64
N LEU A 155 10.62 -1.28 -20.51
CA LEU A 155 10.03 -1.47 -19.19
C LEU A 155 10.22 -0.21 -18.34
N LEU A 156 9.16 0.14 -17.64
CA LEU A 156 9.17 1.23 -16.68
C LEU A 156 9.74 0.73 -15.35
N LEU A 157 10.84 1.34 -14.90
CA LEU A 157 11.43 1.13 -13.58
C LEU A 157 10.93 2.23 -12.63
N LEU A 158 10.36 1.82 -11.52
CA LEU A 158 9.78 2.71 -10.52
C LEU A 158 10.84 3.06 -9.47
N PRO A 159 10.87 4.30 -8.95
CA PRO A 159 11.88 4.72 -7.97
C PRO A 159 11.79 3.91 -6.68
N THR A 160 12.96 3.63 -6.07
CA THR A 160 13.08 2.94 -4.79
C THR A 160 13.65 3.87 -3.72
N GLY A 161 13.06 3.84 -2.52
CA GLY A 161 13.59 4.54 -1.34
C GLY A 161 13.21 6.02 -1.27
N THR A 162 14.16 6.87 -0.86
CA THR A 162 13.94 8.31 -0.60
C THR A 162 14.06 9.21 -1.83
N ILE A 163 14.21 8.61 -3.01
CA ILE A 163 14.29 9.35 -4.28
C ILE A 163 12.89 9.88 -4.58
N SER A 164 12.79 11.13 -5.03
CA SER A 164 11.49 11.78 -5.29
C SER A 164 10.65 10.95 -6.26
N ASP A 165 9.40 10.67 -5.87
CA ASP A 165 8.42 9.80 -6.55
C ASP A 165 8.10 10.17 -8.01
N SER A 166 8.61 11.29 -8.52
CA SER A 166 8.30 11.81 -9.85
C SER A 166 9.20 11.30 -10.96
N THR A 167 10.29 10.58 -10.67
CA THR A 167 11.23 10.16 -11.74
C THR A 167 11.02 8.72 -12.16
N GLU A 168 10.50 8.56 -13.37
CA GLU A 168 10.29 7.29 -14.06
C GLU A 168 11.51 6.97 -14.97
N CYS A 169 12.21 5.84 -14.77
CA CYS A 169 13.25 5.38 -15.73
C CYS A 169 12.64 4.36 -16.70
N THR A 170 12.91 4.51 -17.98
CA THR A 170 12.51 3.53 -19.01
C THR A 170 13.75 2.75 -19.46
N LEU A 171 13.77 1.46 -19.18
CA LEU A 171 14.77 0.51 -19.68
C LEU A 171 14.38 0.05 -21.08
N PHE A 172 15.33 0.06 -22.02
CA PHE A 172 15.17 -0.42 -23.39
C PHE A 172 16.02 -1.68 -23.59
N PHE A 173 15.39 -2.75 -24.02
CA PHE A 173 16.03 -4.04 -24.26
C PHE A 173 15.26 -4.86 -25.29
N SER A 174 15.84 -5.96 -25.73
CA SER A 174 15.13 -7.04 -26.41
C SER A 174 15.43 -8.35 -25.71
N ALA A 175 14.41 -9.16 -25.48
CA ALA A 175 14.54 -10.47 -24.86
C ALA A 175 14.15 -11.59 -25.83
N SER A 176 14.77 -12.75 -25.63
CA SER A 176 14.45 -13.97 -26.38
C SER A 176 14.67 -15.20 -25.50
N GLN A 177 13.89 -16.24 -25.75
CA GLN A 177 14.09 -17.56 -25.13
C GLN A 177 15.06 -18.39 -25.99
N MET A 178 16.04 -19.00 -25.36
CA MET A 178 16.92 -19.97 -26.02
C MET A 178 16.23 -21.34 -26.06
N LEU A 179 16.13 -21.93 -27.26
CA LEU A 179 15.51 -23.25 -27.47
C LEU A 179 16.38 -24.40 -26.98
N ASP A 180 17.69 -24.26 -27.12
CA ASP A 180 18.66 -25.26 -26.71
C ASP A 180 19.35 -24.80 -25.43
N GLU A 181 19.38 -25.66 -24.40
CA GLU A 181 20.28 -25.43 -23.28
C GLU A 181 21.70 -25.31 -23.83
N PRO A 182 22.49 -24.30 -23.40
CA PRO A 182 23.88 -24.21 -23.80
C PRO A 182 24.58 -25.49 -23.36
N ASN A 183 24.91 -26.36 -24.32
CA ASN A 183 25.47 -27.71 -24.17
C ASN A 183 26.07 -27.93 -22.77
N GLN A 184 25.27 -28.49 -21.84
CA GLN A 184 25.74 -28.79 -20.47
C GLN A 184 26.98 -29.72 -20.48
N GLN A 185 27.26 -30.35 -21.63
CA GLN A 185 28.41 -31.20 -21.90
C GLN A 185 29.77 -30.56 -21.53
N GLU A 186 29.94 -29.23 -21.59
CA GLU A 186 31.22 -28.58 -21.25
C GLU A 186 31.35 -28.18 -19.77
N ARG A 187 30.27 -28.16 -18.98
CA ARG A 187 30.35 -27.83 -17.54
C ARG A 187 30.67 -29.01 -16.64
N ASN A 188 30.41 -30.24 -17.10
CA ASN A 188 30.66 -31.44 -16.29
C ASN A 188 32.12 -31.92 -16.32
N SER A 189 33.03 -31.21 -17.02
CA SER A 189 34.42 -31.65 -17.20
C SER A 189 35.44 -31.00 -16.25
N SER A 190 35.05 -30.27 -15.19
CA SER A 190 36.03 -29.64 -14.29
C SER A 190 35.73 -29.72 -12.79
N THR A 191 34.89 -30.66 -12.34
CA THR A 191 34.66 -30.89 -10.91
C THR A 191 35.12 -32.30 -10.52
N ASP A 192 36.39 -32.59 -10.75
CA ASP A 192 37.10 -33.61 -9.97
C ASP A 192 37.31 -33.02 -8.56
N GLU A 193 36.50 -33.39 -7.58
CA GLU A 193 36.94 -33.67 -6.20
C GLU A 193 35.79 -34.03 -5.24
N ALA A 194 36.07 -35.03 -4.41
CA ALA A 194 35.34 -35.52 -3.23
C ALA A 194 34.06 -36.33 -3.48
N ILE A 195 34.26 -37.60 -3.85
CA ILE A 195 33.33 -38.70 -3.59
C ILE A 195 33.09 -38.76 -2.07
N SER A 196 31.96 -38.23 -1.63
CA SER A 196 31.38 -38.51 -0.32
C SER A 196 30.72 -39.87 -0.41
N THR A 197 31.33 -40.88 0.21
CA THR A 197 30.76 -42.20 0.46
C THR A 197 29.58 -42.04 1.42
N GLU A 198 28.38 -41.76 0.89
CA GLU A 198 27.15 -41.93 1.64
C GLU A 198 26.84 -43.42 1.76
N GLU A 199 26.85 -43.89 3.00
CA GLU A 199 26.55 -45.24 3.45
C GLU A 199 25.11 -45.62 3.05
N THR A 200 24.99 -46.61 2.18
CA THR A 200 23.73 -47.25 1.80
C THR A 200 23.09 -47.91 3.02
N ARG A 201 22.18 -47.19 3.69
CA ARG A 201 21.29 -47.76 4.70
C ARG A 201 20.05 -48.35 4.02
N GLU A 202 19.88 -49.66 4.14
CA GLU A 202 18.70 -50.40 3.68
C GLU A 202 17.42 -49.81 4.32
N SER A 203 16.53 -49.29 3.47
CA SER A 203 15.26 -48.69 3.88
C SER A 203 14.16 -49.75 4.03
N PRO A 204 13.34 -49.69 5.09
CA PRO A 204 12.24 -50.63 5.30
C PRO A 204 11.09 -50.42 4.31
N THR A 205 10.42 -51.53 3.98
CA THR A 205 9.32 -51.67 3.02
C THR A 205 8.17 -50.68 3.26
N PRO A 206 7.68 -49.95 2.23
CA PRO A 206 6.64 -48.94 2.40
C PRO A 206 5.29 -49.59 2.66
N THR A 207 4.73 -49.33 3.84
CA THR A 207 3.36 -49.72 4.21
C THR A 207 2.45 -48.50 4.01
N SER A 208 1.54 -48.58 3.03
CA SER A 208 0.44 -47.65 2.71
C SER A 208 0.76 -46.15 2.78
N GLU A 209 1.02 -45.56 1.61
CA GLU A 209 1.24 -44.13 1.39
C GLU A 209 0.10 -43.26 1.97
N PRO A 210 0.36 -42.45 3.00
CA PRO A 210 -0.57 -41.40 3.40
C PRO A 210 -0.62 -40.33 2.31
N SER A 211 -1.85 -40.00 1.91
CA SER A 211 -2.24 -39.05 0.86
C SER A 211 -1.47 -37.71 0.88
N THR A 212 -0.38 -37.64 0.12
CA THR A 212 0.46 -36.44 -0.09
C THR A 212 -0.26 -35.35 -0.91
N ILE A 213 -1.40 -35.69 -1.50
CA ILE A 213 -2.18 -34.84 -2.43
C ILE A 213 -2.77 -33.60 -1.74
N CYS A 214 -3.00 -33.61 -0.42
CA CYS A 214 -3.74 -32.53 0.26
C CYS A 214 -2.93 -31.23 0.43
N ALA A 215 -1.59 -31.28 0.37
CA ALA A 215 -0.74 -30.13 0.68
C ALA A 215 -0.35 -29.29 -0.56
N ALA A 216 -0.34 -29.86 -1.77
CA ALA A 216 0.25 -29.19 -2.94
C ALA A 216 -0.67 -28.13 -3.59
N THR A 217 -1.99 -28.28 -3.48
CA THR A 217 -2.97 -27.42 -4.15
C THR A 217 -3.00 -25.97 -3.66
N PRO A 218 -2.92 -25.65 -2.35
CA PRO A 218 -2.86 -24.27 -1.89
C PRO A 218 -1.61 -23.54 -2.36
N TRP A 219 -0.46 -24.23 -2.40
CA TRP A 219 0.81 -23.67 -2.86
C TRP A 219 0.80 -23.32 -4.35
N SER A 220 0.28 -24.21 -5.19
CA SER A 220 0.19 -23.91 -6.61
C SER A 220 -0.76 -22.75 -6.91
N THR A 221 -1.87 -22.69 -6.16
CA THR A 221 -2.83 -21.59 -6.26
C THR A 221 -2.22 -20.26 -5.83
N VAL A 222 -1.53 -20.21 -4.68
CA VAL A 222 -0.94 -18.94 -4.20
C VAL A 222 0.17 -18.44 -5.12
N LEU A 223 1.05 -19.34 -5.60
CA LEU A 223 2.18 -18.98 -6.46
C LEU A 223 1.68 -18.46 -7.81
N ARG A 224 0.72 -19.13 -8.45
CA ARG A 224 0.14 -18.68 -9.72
C ARG A 224 -0.70 -17.42 -9.56
N GLY A 225 -1.52 -17.35 -8.50
CA GLY A 225 -2.31 -16.16 -8.19
C GLY A 225 -1.45 -14.92 -7.98
N LEU A 226 -0.30 -15.06 -7.31
CA LEU A 226 0.64 -13.96 -7.11
C LEU A 226 1.24 -13.45 -8.42
N VAL A 227 1.60 -14.35 -9.34
CA VAL A 227 2.11 -13.98 -10.68
C VAL A 227 1.08 -13.16 -11.44
N VAL A 228 -0.19 -13.61 -11.46
CA VAL A 228 -1.30 -12.88 -12.09
C VAL A 228 -1.53 -11.53 -11.41
N LEU A 229 -1.48 -11.48 -10.08
CA LEU A 229 -1.66 -10.23 -9.32
C LEU A 229 -0.56 -9.21 -9.66
N VAL A 230 0.69 -9.64 -9.76
CA VAL A 230 1.81 -8.76 -10.13
C VAL A 230 1.64 -8.23 -11.57
N ASP A 231 1.22 -9.08 -12.50
CA ASP A 231 1.00 -8.68 -13.89
C ASP A 231 -0.09 -7.60 -14.00
N ILE A 232 -1.24 -7.82 -13.35
CA ILE A 232 -2.33 -6.83 -13.35
C ILE A 232 -1.90 -5.53 -12.66
N THR A 233 -1.15 -5.63 -11.57
CA THR A 233 -0.77 -4.45 -10.79
C THR A 233 0.36 -3.63 -11.41
N ALA A 234 1.08 -4.19 -12.38
CA ALA A 234 2.08 -3.47 -13.18
C ALA A 234 1.48 -2.24 -13.89
N HIS A 235 0.21 -2.33 -14.32
CA HIS A 235 -0.49 -1.22 -14.98
C HIS A 235 -0.71 0.00 -14.07
N PHE A 236 -0.84 -0.20 -12.75
CA PHE A 236 -1.01 0.89 -11.78
C PHE A 236 0.31 1.56 -11.38
N LYS A 237 1.43 1.15 -12.00
CA LYS A 237 2.77 1.65 -11.67
C LYS A 237 3.05 1.49 -10.17
N ILE A 238 2.59 0.41 -9.55
CA ILE A 238 2.80 0.15 -8.12
C ILE A 238 4.16 -0.50 -7.96
N ARG A 239 4.89 -0.10 -6.92
CA ARG A 239 6.13 -0.74 -6.57
C ARG A 239 5.80 -2.05 -5.86
N THR A 240 5.75 -3.14 -6.61
CA THR A 240 5.48 -4.45 -6.02
C THR A 240 6.76 -5.06 -5.49
N ARG A 241 6.69 -5.72 -4.33
CA ARG A 241 7.70 -6.69 -3.88
C ARG A 241 7.41 -8.08 -4.45
N GLY A 242 6.63 -8.16 -5.53
CA GLY A 242 6.04 -9.39 -6.05
C GLY A 242 7.05 -10.51 -6.27
N TYR A 243 8.19 -10.19 -6.89
CA TYR A 243 9.29 -11.14 -7.06
C TYR A 243 9.79 -11.72 -5.73
N TRP A 244 10.02 -10.88 -4.72
CA TRP A 244 10.52 -11.32 -3.42
C TRP A 244 9.49 -12.18 -2.69
N ILE A 245 8.22 -11.80 -2.73
CA ILE A 245 7.12 -12.60 -2.17
C ILE A 245 7.09 -13.97 -2.85
N LEU A 246 7.18 -14.01 -4.18
CA LEU A 246 7.15 -15.25 -4.95
C LEU A 246 8.35 -16.14 -4.64
N TRP A 247 9.55 -15.54 -4.52
CA TRP A 247 10.77 -16.26 -4.16
C TRP A 247 10.67 -16.92 -2.78
N GLU A 248 10.27 -16.15 -1.77
CA GLU A 248 10.13 -16.62 -0.39
C GLU A 248 9.10 -17.77 -0.31
N LEU A 249 7.94 -17.62 -0.97
CA LEU A 249 6.91 -18.66 -1.01
C LEU A 249 7.38 -19.90 -1.77
N TYR A 250 8.08 -19.73 -2.89
CA TYR A 250 8.56 -20.86 -3.70
C TYR A 250 9.68 -21.64 -3.00
N ASP A 251 10.63 -20.95 -2.37
CA ASP A 251 11.68 -21.59 -1.57
C ASP A 251 11.08 -22.35 -0.37
N THR A 252 10.10 -21.74 0.30
CA THR A 252 9.40 -22.39 1.41
C THR A 252 8.61 -23.61 0.94
N TYR A 253 7.91 -23.51 -0.19
CA TYR A 253 7.21 -24.64 -0.82
C TYR A 253 8.17 -25.80 -1.09
N LYS A 254 9.33 -25.53 -1.72
CA LYS A 254 10.38 -26.55 -1.96
C LYS A 254 10.83 -27.23 -0.67
N LYS A 255 11.07 -26.46 0.40
CA LYS A 255 11.46 -27.00 1.71
C LYS A 255 10.36 -27.86 2.32
N CYS A 256 9.11 -27.38 2.32
CA CYS A 256 7.96 -28.13 2.83
C CYS A 256 7.79 -29.47 2.09
N MET A 257 7.95 -29.48 0.76
CA MET A 257 7.89 -30.70 -0.04
C MET A 257 9.04 -31.66 0.27
N ARG A 258 10.28 -31.15 0.39
CA ARG A 258 11.44 -31.97 0.75
C ARG A 258 11.33 -32.61 2.13
N LEU A 259 10.85 -31.82 3.11
CA LEU A 259 10.73 -32.25 4.50
C LEU A 259 9.39 -32.95 4.80
N GLN A 260 8.50 -33.07 3.81
CA GLN A 260 7.13 -33.57 3.95
C GLN A 260 6.36 -32.88 5.09
N LEU A 261 6.63 -31.57 5.30
CA LEU A 261 6.04 -30.77 6.36
C LEU A 261 4.63 -30.33 5.97
N CYS A 262 3.62 -31.12 6.33
CA CYS A 262 2.22 -30.74 6.23
C CYS A 262 1.71 -30.27 7.60
N ARG A 263 2.03 -29.02 7.96
CA ARG A 263 1.55 -28.41 9.21
C ARG A 263 0.26 -27.61 8.96
N PRO A 264 -0.78 -27.75 9.81
CA PRO A 264 -2.04 -27.03 9.63
C PRO A 264 -1.86 -25.51 9.70
N GLU A 265 -0.86 -25.01 10.43
CA GLU A 265 -0.56 -23.59 10.57
C GLU A 265 -0.08 -22.98 9.24
N ILE A 266 0.84 -23.67 8.55
CA ILE A 266 1.33 -23.27 7.23
C ILE A 266 0.20 -23.34 6.22
N CYS A 267 -0.63 -24.39 6.27
CA CYS A 267 -1.78 -24.53 5.38
C CYS A 267 -2.78 -23.39 5.57
N SER A 268 -3.11 -23.03 6.82
CA SER A 268 -4.04 -21.95 7.15
C SER A 268 -3.56 -20.58 6.65
N LEU A 269 -2.27 -20.28 6.84
CA LEU A 269 -1.66 -19.05 6.30
C LEU A 269 -1.65 -19.05 4.77
N THR A 270 -1.32 -20.18 4.13
CA THR A 270 -1.33 -20.30 2.67
C THR A 270 -2.74 -20.10 2.11
N ILE A 271 -3.76 -20.67 2.76
CA ILE A 271 -5.18 -20.47 2.40
C ILE A 271 -5.58 -19.00 2.58
N SER A 272 -5.10 -18.33 3.63
CA SER A 272 -5.35 -16.90 3.84
C SER A 272 -4.72 -16.04 2.74
N LEU A 273 -3.50 -16.37 2.31
CA LEU A 273 -2.84 -15.73 1.17
C LEU A 273 -3.62 -15.93 -0.13
N VAL A 274 -4.04 -17.17 -0.42
CA VAL A 274 -4.88 -17.48 -1.60
C VAL A 274 -6.16 -16.65 -1.58
N THR A 275 -6.88 -16.67 -0.46
CA THR A 275 -8.14 -15.92 -0.31
C THR A 275 -7.94 -14.43 -0.54
N ALA A 276 -6.87 -13.86 0.00
CA ALA A 276 -6.55 -12.45 -0.18
C ALA A 276 -6.21 -12.10 -1.62
N ILE A 277 -5.38 -12.93 -2.29
CA ILE A 277 -5.02 -12.75 -3.70
C ILE A 277 -6.27 -12.85 -4.58
N ASP A 278 -7.09 -13.89 -4.40
CA ASP A 278 -8.31 -14.10 -5.18
C ASP A 278 -9.31 -12.95 -5.00
N THR A 279 -9.44 -12.45 -3.77
CA THR A 279 -10.29 -11.30 -3.45
C THR A 279 -9.85 -10.04 -4.20
N VAL A 280 -8.54 -9.79 -4.28
CA VAL A 280 -8.00 -8.65 -5.03
C VAL A 280 -8.16 -8.87 -6.54
N LEU A 281 -7.88 -10.08 -7.03
CA LEU A 281 -8.00 -10.43 -8.45
C LEU A 281 -9.43 -10.31 -8.96
N ALA A 282 -10.43 -10.77 -8.20
CA ALA A 282 -11.84 -10.69 -8.57
C ALA A 282 -12.32 -9.24 -8.77
N GLN A 283 -11.69 -8.29 -8.07
CA GLN A 283 -12.08 -6.88 -8.06
C GLN A 283 -11.30 -6.04 -9.07
N ASN A 284 -10.13 -6.53 -9.50
CA ASN A 284 -9.34 -5.90 -10.54
C ASN A 284 -10.07 -5.82 -11.90
N GLN A 285 -11.03 -6.71 -12.17
CA GLN A 285 -11.86 -6.63 -13.38
C GLN A 285 -12.71 -5.35 -13.45
N GLN A 286 -12.85 -4.61 -12.34
CA GLN A 286 -13.56 -3.33 -12.27
C GLN A 286 -12.62 -2.11 -12.08
N MET A 287 -11.30 -2.29 -12.20
CA MET A 287 -10.32 -1.27 -11.77
C MET A 287 -10.03 -0.13 -12.74
N ASP A 288 -10.54 -0.15 -13.97
CA ASP A 288 -10.17 0.84 -15.00
C ASP A 288 -10.58 2.30 -14.68
N LEU A 289 -11.38 2.53 -13.63
CA LEU A 289 -12.04 3.83 -13.42
C LEU A 289 -11.61 4.66 -12.20
N ILE A 290 -10.84 4.19 -11.21
CA ILE A 290 -10.79 4.92 -9.91
C ILE A 290 -9.41 4.97 -9.19
N ALA A 291 -8.87 6.20 -9.17
CA ALA A 291 -8.17 6.95 -8.11
C ALA A 291 -6.77 6.55 -7.55
N PRO A 292 -5.90 7.55 -7.26
CA PRO A 292 -4.64 7.39 -6.51
C PRO A 292 -4.74 6.62 -5.18
N HIS A 293 -5.89 6.65 -4.52
CA HIS A 293 -6.14 5.95 -3.26
C HIS A 293 -6.04 4.41 -3.41
N ARG A 294 -6.41 3.86 -4.57
CA ARG A 294 -6.25 2.41 -4.81
C ARG A 294 -4.78 2.01 -4.93
N ARG A 295 -3.92 2.91 -5.40
CA ARG A 295 -2.48 2.68 -5.53
C ARG A 295 -1.82 2.47 -4.17
N THR A 296 -2.12 3.36 -3.21
CA THR A 296 -1.63 3.23 -1.82
C THR A 296 -2.17 1.97 -1.19
N MET A 297 -3.43 1.64 -1.45
CA MET A 297 -4.03 0.47 -0.89
C MET A 297 -3.41 -0.85 -1.40
N LEU A 298 -3.21 -0.97 -2.72
CA LEU A 298 -2.56 -2.15 -3.29
C LEU A 298 -1.09 -2.27 -2.82
N GLN A 299 -0.41 -1.13 -2.60
CA GLN A 299 0.91 -1.13 -1.97
C GLN A 299 0.85 -1.77 -0.57
N ASP A 300 -0.13 -1.38 0.26
CA ASP A 300 -0.32 -1.95 1.60
C ASP A 300 -0.62 -3.45 1.55
N VAL A 301 -1.41 -3.89 0.56
CA VAL A 301 -1.66 -5.32 0.31
C VAL A 301 -0.35 -6.06 0.00
N PHE A 302 0.49 -5.54 -0.89
CA PHE A 302 1.78 -6.15 -1.21
C PHE A 302 2.73 -6.19 -0.02
N ASP A 303 2.79 -5.12 0.77
CA ASP A 303 3.62 -5.09 1.97
C ASP A 303 3.13 -6.14 2.99
N GLN A 304 1.82 -6.30 3.17
CA GLN A 304 1.25 -7.33 4.05
C GLN A 304 1.45 -8.76 3.51
N LEU A 305 1.33 -8.98 2.20
CA LEU A 305 1.67 -10.26 1.56
C LEU A 305 3.14 -10.60 1.78
N TYR A 306 4.03 -9.61 1.68
CA TYR A 306 5.45 -9.77 1.93
C TYR A 306 5.74 -10.14 3.38
N HIS A 307 5.15 -9.45 4.36
CA HIS A 307 5.32 -9.82 5.77
C HIS A 307 4.77 -11.22 6.06
N SER A 308 3.63 -11.57 5.48
CA SER A 308 3.02 -12.90 5.65
C SER A 308 3.89 -14.01 5.05
N ALA A 309 4.48 -13.78 3.86
CA ALA A 309 5.42 -14.73 3.25
C ALA A 309 6.69 -14.91 4.11
N ASN A 310 7.30 -13.82 4.57
CA ASN A 310 8.46 -13.89 5.48
C ASN A 310 8.14 -14.64 6.77
N PHE A 311 6.94 -14.43 7.33
CA PHE A 311 6.53 -15.16 8.53
C PHE A 311 6.43 -16.68 8.28
N ILE A 312 5.91 -17.11 7.12
CA ILE A 312 5.87 -18.52 6.74
C ILE A 312 7.29 -19.09 6.59
N VAL A 313 8.19 -18.33 5.95
CA VAL A 313 9.61 -18.68 5.78
C VAL A 313 10.28 -18.86 7.15
N ASP A 314 10.19 -17.86 8.02
CA ASP A 314 10.77 -17.89 9.37
C ASP A 314 10.23 -19.07 10.18
N TYR A 315 8.92 -19.35 10.08
CA TYR A 315 8.30 -20.49 10.75
C TYR A 315 8.86 -21.83 10.25
N VAL A 316 9.01 -22.00 8.93
CA VAL A 316 9.59 -23.22 8.35
C VAL A 316 11.06 -23.36 8.69
N PHE A 317 11.84 -22.27 8.66
CA PHE A 317 13.24 -22.28 9.10
C PHE A 317 13.37 -22.64 10.58
N HIS A 318 12.49 -22.11 11.45
CA HIS A 318 12.48 -22.50 12.85
C HIS A 318 12.20 -23.99 13.04
N LEU A 319 11.26 -24.56 12.28
CA LEU A 319 11.02 -26.00 12.31
C LEU A 319 12.22 -26.81 11.82
N GLU A 320 12.90 -26.37 10.76
CA GLU A 320 14.11 -27.02 10.27
C GLU A 320 15.26 -26.94 11.29
N HIS A 321 15.42 -25.81 11.99
CA HIS A 321 16.44 -25.61 13.01
C HIS A 321 16.12 -26.29 14.35
N ASP A 322 14.87 -26.34 14.78
CA ASP A 322 14.46 -27.10 15.97
C ASP A 322 14.67 -28.60 15.76
N LEU A 323 14.66 -29.07 14.50
CA LEU A 323 15.10 -30.41 14.12
C LEU A 323 16.64 -30.57 14.10
N MET A 324 17.41 -29.47 14.05
CA MET A 324 18.86 -29.46 13.76
C MET A 324 19.74 -28.72 14.79
N GLU A 325 19.25 -28.42 16.00
CA GLU A 325 19.89 -27.68 17.12
C GLU A 325 19.45 -26.21 17.27
N GLY A 326 18.84 -25.92 18.43
CA GLY A 326 18.20 -24.64 18.75
C GLY A 326 19.12 -23.42 18.69
N ARG A 327 18.77 -22.46 17.81
CA ARG A 327 19.07 -21.03 17.94
C ARG A 327 18.16 -20.22 17.00
N HIS A 328 17.57 -19.14 17.54
CA HIS A 328 16.62 -18.29 16.81
C HIS A 328 17.31 -17.31 15.84
N CYS A 329 16.85 -17.26 14.59
CA CYS A 329 17.31 -16.31 13.57
C CYS A 329 16.15 -15.47 13.02
N PHE A 330 15.77 -14.38 13.71
CA PHE A 330 15.01 -13.29 13.07
C PHE A 330 16.00 -12.30 12.49
N ARG A 331 16.41 -12.52 11.24
CA ARG A 331 17.41 -11.70 10.55
C ARG A 331 16.68 -10.88 9.50
N ASN A 332 16.36 -9.61 9.80
CA ASN A 332 16.45 -8.45 8.89
C ASN A 332 15.45 -7.32 9.14
N GLU A 333 14.48 -7.42 10.06
CA GLU A 333 13.65 -6.27 10.45
C GLU A 333 13.81 -5.87 11.93
N PRO A 334 14.29 -4.63 12.22
CA PRO A 334 14.47 -4.16 13.60
C PRO A 334 13.14 -4.05 14.37
N GLN A 335 12.00 -4.11 13.67
CA GLN A 335 10.66 -4.07 14.28
C GLN A 335 10.32 -5.37 15.02
N TYR A 336 10.98 -6.48 14.67
CA TYR A 336 10.79 -7.80 15.28
C TYR A 336 12.03 -8.30 16.05
N SER A 337 13.02 -7.43 16.28
CA SER A 337 14.28 -7.85 16.92
C SER A 337 14.06 -8.23 18.40
N ALA A 338 14.13 -9.54 18.67
CA ALA A 338 14.71 -10.28 19.81
C ALA A 338 14.57 -9.79 21.29
N LYS A 339 13.97 -8.64 21.60
CA LYS A 339 13.86 -8.14 22.99
C LYS A 339 12.54 -8.45 23.69
N GLY A 340 11.65 -9.18 23.04
CA GLY A 340 10.53 -9.84 23.69
C GLY A 340 10.13 -11.02 22.82
N GLY A 341 10.03 -12.22 23.40
CA GLY A 341 9.52 -13.38 22.67
C GLY A 341 8.09 -13.08 22.23
N VAL A 342 7.93 -12.62 20.99
CA VAL A 342 6.61 -12.39 20.43
C VAL A 342 6.00 -13.76 20.20
N ASN A 343 4.83 -14.00 20.78
CA ASN A 343 4.12 -15.26 20.60
C ASN A 343 3.77 -15.42 19.12
N VAL A 344 4.33 -16.47 18.49
CA VAL A 344 4.12 -16.83 17.07
C VAL A 344 2.64 -16.88 16.72
N GLU A 345 1.80 -17.34 17.65
CA GLU A 345 0.35 -17.44 17.47
C GLU A 345 -0.31 -16.06 17.36
N THR A 346 0.13 -15.10 18.18
CA THR A 346 -0.36 -13.71 18.13
C THR A 346 0.05 -13.02 16.84
N VAL A 347 1.25 -13.29 16.34
CA VAL A 347 1.73 -12.77 15.05
C VAL A 347 0.93 -13.38 13.91
N ARG A 348 0.70 -14.70 13.93
CA ARG A 348 -0.10 -15.43 12.95
C ARG A 348 -1.51 -14.88 12.83
N GLU A 349 -2.23 -14.76 13.94
CA GLU A 349 -3.59 -14.21 13.97
C GLU A 349 -3.60 -12.75 13.49
N GLY A 350 -2.62 -11.96 13.90
CA GLY A 350 -2.46 -10.57 13.46
C GLY A 350 -2.31 -10.43 11.95
N HIS A 351 -1.42 -11.23 11.33
CA HIS A 351 -1.17 -11.13 9.89
C HIS A 351 -2.33 -11.65 9.05
N GLY A 352 -2.94 -12.78 9.43
CA GLY A 352 -4.10 -13.32 8.74
C GLY A 352 -5.29 -12.35 8.77
N HIS A 353 -5.60 -11.77 9.94
CA HIS A 353 -6.68 -10.79 10.08
C HIS A 353 -6.41 -9.49 9.31
N GLU A 354 -5.17 -8.98 9.33
CA GLU A 354 -4.84 -7.74 8.61
C GLU A 354 -4.83 -7.96 7.11
N LEU A 355 -4.36 -9.11 6.63
CA LEU A 355 -4.39 -9.44 5.21
C LEU A 355 -5.82 -9.57 4.69
N ASP A 356 -6.67 -10.29 5.43
CA ASP A 356 -8.10 -10.43 5.12
C ASP A 356 -8.84 -9.08 5.17
N ARG A 357 -8.49 -8.22 6.13
CA ARG A 357 -8.99 -6.84 6.21
C ARG A 357 -8.55 -6.00 5.01
N LEU A 358 -7.27 -6.02 4.63
CA LEU A 358 -6.75 -5.25 3.49
C LEU A 358 -7.31 -5.79 2.17
N ALA A 359 -7.42 -7.10 2.00
CA ALA A 359 -8.07 -7.70 0.84
C ALA A 359 -9.53 -7.22 0.72
N ARG A 360 -10.30 -7.24 1.81
CA ARG A 360 -11.67 -6.71 1.83
C ARG A 360 -11.75 -5.24 1.54
N LEU A 361 -10.88 -4.42 2.14
CA LEU A 361 -10.86 -2.98 1.89
C LEU A 361 -10.53 -2.71 0.41
N ALA A 362 -9.68 -3.53 -0.23
CA ALA A 362 -9.30 -3.38 -1.63
C ALA A 362 -10.45 -3.79 -2.54
N ALA A 363 -11.21 -4.79 -2.08
CA ALA A 363 -12.40 -5.29 -2.74
C ALA A 363 -13.65 -4.42 -2.54
N THR A 364 -13.70 -3.59 -1.52
CA THR A 364 -14.89 -2.78 -1.27
C THR A 364 -14.86 -1.59 -2.20
N THR A 365 -15.61 -1.66 -3.29
CA THR A 365 -15.89 -0.49 -4.13
C THR A 365 -16.45 0.63 -3.26
N ALA A 366 -15.98 1.87 -3.47
CA ALA A 366 -16.48 3.03 -2.73
C ALA A 366 -18.01 3.01 -2.67
N PRO A 367 -18.62 3.30 -1.52
CA PRO A 367 -20.07 3.21 -1.37
C PRO A 367 -20.71 4.11 -2.42
N THR A 368 -21.41 3.49 -3.36
CA THR A 368 -22.31 4.19 -4.26
C THR A 368 -23.27 4.94 -3.35
N SER A 369 -23.25 6.28 -3.46
CA SER A 369 -24.02 7.20 -2.66
C SER A 369 -25.53 7.01 -2.90
N GLU A 370 -26.12 5.95 -2.36
CA GLU A 370 -27.56 5.81 -2.21
C GLU A 370 -27.93 6.16 -0.77
N ALA A 371 -28.48 7.36 -0.63
CA ALA A 371 -28.98 7.90 0.61
C ALA A 371 -30.19 7.11 1.10
N ASN A 372 -30.09 6.53 2.30
CA ASN A 372 -31.12 6.47 3.36
C ASN A 372 -31.04 5.17 4.17
N THR A 373 -30.13 5.07 5.14
CA THR A 373 -30.45 4.39 6.40
C THR A 373 -29.51 4.81 7.53
N ARG A 374 -30.12 5.15 8.67
CA ARG A 374 -29.47 5.64 9.90
C ARG A 374 -28.95 4.46 10.75
N PRO A 375 -27.67 4.41 11.15
CA PRO A 375 -27.18 3.34 12.02
C PRO A 375 -27.14 3.73 13.51
N THR A 376 -27.55 2.80 14.36
CA THR A 376 -27.38 2.77 15.83
C THR A 376 -25.99 2.22 16.24
N PRO A 377 -25.51 2.47 17.48
CA PRO A 377 -24.09 2.44 17.80
C PRO A 377 -23.60 1.12 18.40
N LEU A 378 -22.43 0.63 17.96
CA LEU A 378 -21.74 -0.50 18.60
C LEU A 378 -20.32 -0.12 19.05
N LYS A 379 -20.14 -0.14 20.38
CA LYS A 379 -18.92 0.18 21.12
C LYS A 379 -17.90 -0.98 21.03
N ARG A 380 -16.97 -0.94 20.06
CA ARG A 380 -15.62 -1.58 20.16
C ARG A 380 -14.66 -1.22 19.01
N ALA A 381 -14.79 -0.04 18.43
CA ALA A 381 -14.05 0.41 17.24
C ALA A 381 -13.03 1.53 17.50
N THR A 382 -12.39 1.60 18.67
CA THR A 382 -11.68 2.83 19.07
C THR A 382 -10.28 2.98 18.44
N THR A 383 -9.65 1.91 17.95
CA THR A 383 -8.32 1.97 17.30
C THR A 383 -8.39 2.04 15.76
N MET A 384 -9.44 1.45 15.16
CA MET A 384 -9.66 1.42 13.70
C MET A 384 -10.38 2.65 13.13
N LEU A 385 -10.84 3.58 13.97
CA LEU A 385 -11.49 4.82 13.53
C LEU A 385 -10.48 5.90 13.11
N SER A 386 -9.20 5.80 13.49
CA SER A 386 -8.23 6.90 13.35
C SER A 386 -7.80 7.21 11.91
N VAL A 387 -7.64 6.19 11.06
CA VAL A 387 -7.25 6.35 9.64
C VAL A 387 -8.45 6.87 8.82
N ASN A 388 -9.63 6.28 9.01
CA ASN A 388 -10.85 6.72 8.33
C ASN A 388 -11.29 8.13 8.76
N VAL A 389 -11.10 8.50 10.04
CA VAL A 389 -11.43 9.86 10.52
C VAL A 389 -10.52 10.90 9.89
N LYS A 390 -9.23 10.62 9.73
CA LYS A 390 -8.31 11.57 9.09
C LYS A 390 -8.73 11.85 7.64
N ASP A 391 -8.97 10.81 6.85
CA ASP A 391 -9.31 10.99 5.43
C ASP A 391 -10.68 11.62 5.24
N THR A 392 -11.66 11.22 6.06
CA THR A 392 -12.99 11.85 6.07
C THR A 392 -12.89 13.33 6.46
N LEU A 393 -12.05 13.65 7.44
CA LEU A 393 -11.85 15.02 7.91
C LEU A 393 -11.11 15.87 6.89
N LEU A 394 -10.09 15.33 6.20
CA LEU A 394 -9.40 16.00 5.11
C LEU A 394 -10.38 16.33 3.98
N LEU A 395 -11.22 15.36 3.58
CA LEU A 395 -12.23 15.56 2.55
C LEU A 395 -13.27 16.62 2.95
N ALA A 396 -13.78 16.56 4.19
CA ALA A 396 -14.75 17.53 4.70
C ALA A 396 -14.16 18.94 4.75
N LEU A 397 -12.92 19.10 5.27
CA LEU A 397 -12.25 20.39 5.32
C LEU A 397 -11.91 20.92 3.92
N GLU A 398 -11.53 20.07 2.97
CA GLU A 398 -11.27 20.49 1.60
C GLU A 398 -12.55 20.94 0.88
N ALA A 399 -13.68 20.25 1.12
CA ALA A 399 -14.99 20.67 0.64
C ALA A 399 -15.39 22.03 1.22
N ILE A 400 -15.26 22.21 2.55
CA ILE A 400 -15.53 23.48 3.23
C ILE A 400 -14.64 24.61 2.69
N ALA A 401 -13.35 24.34 2.46
CA ALA A 401 -12.39 25.32 1.95
C ALA A 401 -12.77 25.81 0.55
N ARG A 402 -13.28 24.92 -0.31
CA ARG A 402 -13.78 25.27 -1.65
C ARG A 402 -15.09 26.05 -1.59
N THR A 403 -15.99 25.71 -0.67
CA THR A 403 -17.28 26.42 -0.54
C THR A 403 -17.17 27.78 0.16
N SER A 404 -16.08 28.00 0.91
CA SER A 404 -15.87 29.21 1.71
C SER A 404 -15.21 30.38 0.96
N ASP A 405 -15.02 30.28 -0.35
CA ASP A 405 -14.48 31.38 -1.17
C ASP A 405 -15.29 32.68 -1.07
N ALA A 406 -16.58 32.59 -0.76
CA ALA A 406 -17.47 33.74 -0.53
C ALA A 406 -17.39 34.33 0.90
N ILE A 407 -16.70 33.66 1.83
CA ILE A 407 -16.58 34.04 3.24
C ILE A 407 -15.09 33.95 3.63
N PRO A 408 -14.27 34.98 3.33
CA PRO A 408 -12.82 34.94 3.51
C PRO A 408 -12.34 34.52 4.91
N PRO A 409 -12.98 34.95 6.02
CA PRO A 409 -12.64 34.46 7.36
C PRO A 409 -12.76 32.94 7.51
N LEU A 410 -13.81 32.35 6.95
CA LEU A 410 -14.06 30.91 7.02
C LEU A 410 -13.00 30.14 6.25
N LYS A 411 -12.63 30.61 5.05
CA LYS A 411 -11.55 30.02 4.26
C LYS A 411 -10.22 30.02 5.01
N GLY A 412 -9.91 31.09 5.73
CA GLY A 412 -8.74 31.17 6.61
C GLY A 412 -8.74 30.10 7.70
N ALA A 413 -9.86 29.99 8.44
CA ALA A 413 -10.02 28.99 9.49
C ALA A 413 -9.92 27.55 8.95
N THR A 414 -10.61 27.24 7.86
CA THR A 414 -10.61 25.90 7.28
C THR A 414 -9.23 25.48 6.75
N ASN A 415 -8.50 26.39 6.10
CA ASN A 415 -7.13 26.13 5.65
C ASN A 415 -6.17 25.90 6.84
N GLY A 416 -6.36 26.63 7.94
CA GLY A 416 -5.63 26.39 9.18
C GLY A 416 -5.89 24.98 9.74
N LEU A 417 -7.15 24.55 9.82
CA LEU A 417 -7.52 23.20 10.26
C LEU A 417 -6.95 22.11 9.34
N LEU A 418 -7.02 22.31 8.01
CA LEU A 418 -6.46 21.38 7.02
C LEU A 418 -4.95 21.20 7.20
N PHE A 419 -4.24 22.29 7.48
CA PHE A 419 -2.81 22.25 7.77
C PHE A 419 -2.49 21.38 9.00
N PHE A 420 -3.28 21.48 10.08
CA PHE A 420 -3.10 20.66 11.27
C PHE A 420 -3.34 19.17 11.03
N VAL A 421 -4.44 18.80 10.38
CA VAL A 421 -4.76 17.38 10.09
C VAL A 421 -3.70 16.75 9.19
N THR A 422 -3.17 17.50 8.22
CA THR A 422 -2.12 17.02 7.31
C THR A 422 -0.82 16.72 8.04
N HIS A 423 -0.48 17.52 9.05
CA HIS A 423 0.83 17.45 9.71
C HIS A 423 0.82 16.85 11.13
N ALA A 424 -0.34 16.48 11.67
CA ALA A 424 -0.45 15.86 12.99
C ALA A 424 0.37 14.56 13.10
N ASP A 425 0.31 13.69 12.09
CA ASP A 425 1.02 12.40 12.11
C ASP A 425 2.55 12.55 12.15
N VAL A 426 3.07 13.60 11.51
CA VAL A 426 4.51 13.90 11.48
C VAL A 426 5.00 14.42 12.85
N MET A 427 4.08 14.89 13.69
CA MET A 427 4.39 15.70 14.87
C MET A 427 4.23 14.96 16.18
N PHE A 428 3.32 14.00 16.25
CA PHE A 428 3.06 13.27 17.46
C PHE A 428 3.53 11.82 17.30
N GLY A 429 4.59 11.44 18.01
CA GLY A 429 4.94 10.02 18.16
C GLY A 429 3.94 9.24 19.02
N ASN A 430 2.92 9.92 19.58
CA ASN A 430 1.89 9.32 20.42
C ASN A 430 0.54 9.33 19.69
N ARG A 431 0.13 8.14 19.25
CA ARG A 431 -1.13 7.89 18.52
C ARG A 431 -2.37 8.39 19.25
N SER A 432 -2.39 8.37 20.58
CA SER A 432 -3.52 8.87 21.38
C SER A 432 -3.70 10.38 21.26
N LYS A 433 -2.59 11.14 21.20
CA LYS A 433 -2.63 12.60 21.04
C LYS A 433 -3.04 13.03 19.62
N ILE A 434 -2.61 12.27 18.61
CA ILE A 434 -3.08 12.46 17.22
C ILE A 434 -4.59 12.32 17.16
N GLN A 435 -5.11 11.24 17.75
CA GLN A 435 -6.53 10.94 17.72
C GLN A 435 -7.36 12.00 18.46
N ASP A 436 -6.88 12.51 19.59
CA ASP A 436 -7.52 13.61 20.32
C ASP A 436 -7.61 14.87 19.45
N ILE A 437 -6.53 15.22 18.74
CA ILE A 437 -6.52 16.38 17.83
C ILE A 437 -7.46 16.18 16.65
N HIS A 438 -7.45 15.01 16.01
CA HIS A 438 -8.39 14.71 14.92
C HIS A 438 -9.85 14.78 15.41
N THR A 439 -10.14 14.28 16.61
CA THR A 439 -11.48 14.33 17.20
C THR A 439 -11.93 15.77 17.45
N ARG A 440 -11.03 16.62 17.95
CA ARG A 440 -11.31 18.05 18.21
C ARG A 440 -11.53 18.83 16.92
N ILE A 441 -10.68 18.61 15.91
CA ILE A 441 -10.83 19.26 14.60
C ILE A 441 -12.12 18.80 13.91
N ALA A 442 -12.47 17.51 14.00
CA ALA A 442 -13.75 17.01 13.52
C ALA A 442 -14.95 17.68 14.22
N GLY A 443 -14.85 17.89 15.54
CA GLY A 443 -15.85 18.65 16.29
C GLY A 443 -16.01 20.10 15.83
N LEU A 444 -14.91 20.76 15.44
CA LEU A 444 -14.95 22.11 14.86
C LEU A 444 -15.54 22.11 13.44
N ALA A 445 -15.13 21.16 12.60
CA ALA A 445 -15.66 21.04 11.23
C ALA A 445 -17.18 20.82 11.23
N ALA A 446 -17.67 19.93 12.11
CA ALA A 446 -19.11 19.66 12.25
C ALA A 446 -19.91 20.88 12.76
N GLN A 447 -19.27 21.81 13.48
CA GLN A 447 -19.91 23.07 13.89
C GLN A 447 -19.96 24.10 12.75
N LEU A 448 -19.03 24.03 11.80
CA LEU A 448 -18.97 24.94 10.65
C LEU A 448 -19.89 24.51 9.50
N GLU A 449 -20.18 23.21 9.37
CA GLU A 449 -20.96 22.64 8.26
C GLU A 449 -22.40 23.19 8.12
N PRO A 450 -23.21 23.31 9.21
CA PRO A 450 -24.59 23.80 9.10
C PRO A 450 -24.68 25.28 8.66
N ASP A 451 -23.71 26.09 9.07
CA ASP A 451 -23.66 27.54 8.79
C ASP A 451 -23.32 27.84 7.31
N ILE A 452 -22.69 26.89 6.61
CA ILE A 452 -22.33 27.02 5.19
C ILE A 452 -23.51 26.65 4.28
N MET A 453 -24.29 25.64 4.68
CA MET A 453 -25.42 25.13 3.89
C MET A 453 -26.60 26.11 3.89
N GLN A 454 -26.75 26.92 4.94
CA GLN A 454 -27.70 28.02 4.97
C GLN A 454 -27.09 29.27 4.31
N ARG A 455 -27.08 29.27 2.97
CA ARG A 455 -26.49 30.31 2.09
C ARG A 455 -27.09 31.74 2.25
N ASN A 456 -27.95 31.96 3.23
CA ASN A 456 -28.65 33.22 3.49
C ASN A 456 -27.85 33.99 4.55
N SER A 457 -27.25 35.10 4.15
CA SER A 457 -26.38 36.02 4.92
C SER A 457 -26.06 35.59 6.37
N LEU A 458 -24.85 35.04 6.59
CA LEU A 458 -24.34 34.90 7.95
C LEU A 458 -24.49 36.24 8.68
N ALA A 459 -25.08 36.22 9.87
CA ALA A 459 -25.15 37.42 10.69
C ALA A 459 -23.72 37.93 10.96
N ARG A 460 -23.55 39.25 10.99
CA ARG A 460 -22.25 39.91 11.17
C ARG A 460 -21.49 39.40 12.41
N SER A 461 -22.21 39.06 13.47
CA SER A 461 -21.69 38.42 14.68
C SER A 461 -21.01 37.06 14.44
N HIS A 462 -21.54 36.23 13.55
CA HIS A 462 -20.90 34.96 13.17
C HIS A 462 -19.65 35.19 12.33
N GLN A 463 -19.66 36.20 11.45
CA GLN A 463 -18.47 36.57 10.67
C GLN A 463 -17.33 37.06 11.57
N ASP A 464 -17.63 37.89 12.57
CA ASP A 464 -16.63 38.36 13.54
C ASP A 464 -16.06 37.19 14.37
N ALA A 465 -16.91 36.25 14.80
CA ALA A 465 -16.46 35.05 15.53
C ALA A 465 -15.57 34.13 14.68
N ILE A 466 -15.91 33.96 13.39
CA ILE A 466 -15.11 33.17 12.44
C ILE A 466 -13.78 33.89 12.14
N ALA A 467 -13.77 35.22 12.07
CA ALA A 467 -12.55 35.99 11.86
C ALA A 467 -11.56 35.83 13.01
N VAL A 468 -12.04 35.91 14.27
CA VAL A 468 -11.21 35.63 15.45
C VAL A 468 -10.66 34.20 15.42
N LEU A 469 -11.50 33.21 15.08
CA LEU A 469 -11.06 31.81 14.96
C LEU A 469 -10.00 31.63 13.86
N ALA A 470 -10.12 32.31 12.73
CA ALA A 470 -9.16 32.25 11.64
C ALA A 470 -7.81 32.87 12.01
N GLU A 471 -7.82 33.98 12.74
CA GLU A 471 -6.62 34.63 13.27
C GLU A 471 -5.90 33.74 14.29
N ASP A 472 -6.65 33.14 15.22
CA ASP A 472 -6.11 32.18 16.19
C ASP A 472 -5.49 30.97 15.48
N LEU A 473 -6.20 30.37 14.51
CA LEU A 473 -5.70 29.22 13.75
C LEU A 473 -4.47 29.56 12.90
N SER A 474 -4.41 30.76 12.32
CA SER A 474 -3.24 31.24 11.58
C SER A 474 -2.01 31.40 12.49
N THR A 475 -2.22 31.94 13.69
CA THR A 475 -1.17 32.09 14.71
C THR A 475 -0.63 30.72 15.13
N VAL A 476 -1.52 29.77 15.45
CA VAL A 476 -1.11 28.42 15.82
C VAL A 476 -0.41 27.72 14.64
N SER A 477 -0.91 27.86 13.40
CA SER A 477 -0.31 27.26 12.20
C SER A 477 1.11 27.79 11.95
N THR A 478 1.33 29.09 12.18
CA THR A 478 2.64 29.73 12.05
C THR A 478 3.63 29.17 13.07
N SER A 479 3.25 29.13 14.36
CA SER A 479 4.07 28.51 15.42
C SER A 479 4.36 27.03 15.13
N PHE A 480 3.39 26.31 14.56
CA PHE A 480 3.52 24.92 14.19
C PHE A 480 4.53 24.70 13.03
N GLY A 481 4.51 25.59 12.03
CA GLY A 481 5.51 25.61 10.95
C GLY A 481 6.94 25.81 11.45
N GLU A 482 7.13 26.62 12.48
CA GLU A 482 8.44 26.84 13.10
C GLU A 482 8.96 25.58 13.80
N ILE A 483 8.11 24.86 14.55
CA ILE A 483 8.48 23.58 15.20
C ILE A 483 8.85 22.53 14.14
N LEU A 484 8.08 22.42 13.06
CA LEU A 484 8.38 21.51 11.94
C LEU A 484 9.74 21.82 11.32
N ARG A 485 10.04 23.10 11.08
CA ARG A 485 11.32 23.55 10.53
C ARG A 485 12.48 23.24 11.48
N GLN A 486 12.27 23.37 12.79
CA GLN A 486 13.28 23.02 13.80
C GLN A 486 13.55 21.51 13.88
N ARG A 487 12.51 20.67 13.73
CA ARG A 487 12.63 19.18 13.80
C ARG A 487 13.36 18.54 12.62
N LYS A 488 13.44 19.21 11.47
CA LYS A 488 14.26 18.74 10.34
C LYS A 488 15.76 18.66 10.69
N SER A 489 16.23 19.41 11.71
CA SER A 489 17.60 19.28 12.23
C SER A 489 17.74 18.12 13.23
N ARG A 490 18.64 17.16 12.94
CA ARG A 490 18.85 15.95 13.77
C ARG A 490 19.36 16.27 15.19
N PHE A 491 20.24 17.26 15.34
CA PHE A 491 20.83 17.64 16.64
C PHE A 491 19.84 18.40 17.55
N LYS A 492 18.92 19.19 16.98
CA LYS A 492 17.88 19.89 17.77
C LYS A 492 16.76 18.95 18.23
N ARG A 493 16.56 17.82 17.54
CA ARG A 493 15.47 16.88 17.80
C ARG A 493 15.47 16.31 19.23
N TYR A 494 16.64 16.08 19.81
CA TYR A 494 16.78 15.50 21.17
C TYR A 494 16.58 16.55 22.27
N LEU A 495 17.20 17.73 22.14
CA LEU A 495 17.09 18.81 23.14
C LEU A 495 15.74 19.54 23.08
N SER A 496 15.12 19.59 21.91
CA SER A 496 13.84 20.29 21.73
C SER A 496 12.62 19.43 22.04
N ALA A 497 12.72 18.11 22.22
CA ALA A 497 11.54 17.25 22.43
C ALA A 497 10.72 17.64 23.68
N LYS A 498 11.39 17.97 24.80
CA LYS A 498 10.73 18.39 26.04
C LYS A 498 10.11 19.79 25.93
N ARG A 499 10.79 20.71 25.24
CA ARG A 499 10.29 22.06 24.96
C ARG A 499 9.10 22.04 24.00
N HIS A 500 9.22 21.27 22.90
CA HIS A 500 8.16 21.07 21.92
C HIS A 500 6.93 20.42 22.53
N HIS A 501 7.07 19.54 23.54
CA HIS A 501 5.91 19.01 24.26
C HIS A 501 5.14 20.10 25.02
N ALA A 502 5.83 21.01 25.71
CA ALA A 502 5.19 22.12 26.43
C ALA A 502 4.53 23.11 25.46
N GLU A 503 5.23 23.48 24.37
CA GLU A 503 4.68 24.34 23.31
C GLU A 503 3.47 23.71 22.62
N LEU A 504 3.47 22.39 22.43
CA LEU A 504 2.35 21.66 21.83
C LEU A 504 1.14 21.53 22.76
N SER A 505 1.38 21.38 24.07
CA SER A 505 0.33 21.43 25.08
C SER A 505 -0.30 22.82 25.18
N ASP A 506 0.51 23.88 25.10
CA ASP A 506 0.04 25.27 25.04
C ASP A 506 -0.83 25.51 23.80
N MET A 507 -0.40 25.02 22.63
CA MET A 507 -1.18 25.12 21.39
C MET A 507 -2.53 24.40 21.47
N ILE A 508 -2.60 23.22 22.09
CA ILE A 508 -3.87 22.53 22.33
C ILE A 508 -4.78 23.38 23.23
N GLY A 509 -4.22 24.00 24.27
CA GLY A 509 -4.94 24.92 25.14
C GLY A 509 -5.50 26.14 24.40
N ARG A 510 -4.73 26.73 23.48
CA ARG A 510 -5.20 27.84 22.63
C ARG A 510 -6.31 27.42 21.67
N LEU A 511 -6.22 26.21 21.10
CA LEU A 511 -7.28 25.67 20.24
C LEU A 511 -8.59 25.45 21.02
N ASP A 512 -8.50 24.98 22.26
CA ASP A 512 -9.66 24.83 23.14
C ASP A 512 -10.28 26.20 23.51
N GLN A 513 -9.43 27.19 23.79
CA GLN A 513 -9.87 28.55 24.07
C GLN A 513 -10.56 29.18 22.85
N ALA A 514 -9.99 29.04 21.65
CA ALA A 514 -10.60 29.52 20.41
C ALA A 514 -11.96 28.87 20.16
N ARG A 515 -12.07 27.55 20.38
CA ARG A 515 -13.34 26.82 20.31
C ARG A 515 -14.38 27.33 21.32
N ALA A 516 -13.97 27.57 22.56
CA ALA A 516 -14.86 28.09 23.61
C ALA A 516 -15.36 29.50 23.29
N ASN A 517 -14.47 30.37 22.79
CA ASN A 517 -14.81 31.71 22.34
C ASN A 517 -15.81 31.68 21.19
N PHE A 518 -15.56 30.85 20.17
CA PHE A 518 -16.48 30.65 19.04
C PHE A 518 -17.86 30.18 19.50
N THR A 519 -17.91 29.14 20.35
CA THR A 519 -19.18 28.59 20.86
C THR A 519 -19.97 29.63 21.65
N THR A 520 -19.28 30.45 22.45
CA THR A 520 -19.89 31.52 23.24
C THR A 520 -20.46 32.62 22.33
N ALA A 521 -19.71 33.02 21.30
CA ALA A 521 -20.14 34.03 20.34
C ALA A 521 -21.37 33.55 19.54
N VAL A 522 -21.36 32.31 19.05
CA VAL A 522 -22.50 31.69 18.35
C VAL A 522 -23.73 31.63 19.26
N SER A 523 -23.56 31.21 20.52
CA SER A 523 -24.66 31.11 21.49
C SER A 523 -25.27 32.49 21.79
N THR A 524 -24.43 33.51 21.95
CA THR A 524 -24.86 34.90 22.19
C THR A 524 -25.60 35.46 20.98
N SER A 525 -25.10 35.18 19.77
CA SER A 525 -25.74 35.55 18.51
C SER A 525 -27.14 34.93 18.41
N ASN A 526 -27.26 33.63 18.66
CA ASN A 526 -28.55 32.92 18.63
C ASN A 526 -29.54 33.45 19.68
N ALA A 527 -29.07 33.72 20.90
CA ALA A 527 -29.91 34.31 21.95
C ALA A 527 -30.44 35.70 21.54
N LYS A 528 -29.60 36.51 20.90
CA LYS A 528 -29.98 37.83 20.40
C LYS A 528 -31.03 37.73 19.28
N THR A 529 -30.79 36.89 18.26
CA THR A 529 -31.74 36.69 17.15
C THR A 529 -33.09 36.19 17.66
N ASN A 530 -33.10 35.24 18.62
CA ASN A 530 -34.34 34.76 19.24
C ASN A 530 -35.07 35.86 20.02
N ALA A 531 -34.35 36.74 20.72
CA ALA A 531 -34.95 37.88 21.41
C ALA A 531 -35.55 38.90 20.44
N GLU A 532 -34.88 39.18 19.31
CA GLU A 532 -35.35 40.08 18.25
C GLU A 532 -36.60 39.51 17.55
N VAL A 533 -36.60 38.21 17.22
CA VAL A 533 -37.77 37.52 16.65
C VAL A 533 -38.94 37.56 17.63
N LEU A 534 -38.70 37.27 18.91
CA LEU A 534 -39.74 37.34 19.94
C LEU A 534 -40.29 38.77 20.09
N ALA A 535 -39.45 39.80 20.02
CA ALA A 535 -39.88 41.18 20.04
C ALA A 535 -40.75 41.54 18.81
N CYS A 536 -40.38 41.06 17.62
CA CYS A 536 -41.17 41.24 16.40
C CYS A 536 -42.53 40.52 16.49
N VAL A 537 -42.55 39.27 16.95
CA VAL A 537 -43.80 38.52 17.15
C VAL A 537 -44.71 39.24 18.14
N LYS A 538 -44.17 39.74 19.25
CA LYS A 538 -44.92 40.55 20.22
C LYS A 538 -45.46 41.84 19.61
N ALA A 539 -44.68 42.53 18.78
CA ALA A 539 -45.13 43.73 18.08
C ALA A 539 -46.25 43.43 17.07
N ILE A 540 -46.13 42.36 16.28
CA ILE A 540 -47.17 41.91 15.36
C ILE A 540 -48.43 41.52 16.12
N MET A 541 -48.31 40.77 17.22
CA MET A 541 -49.44 40.42 18.08
C MET A 541 -50.12 41.65 18.67
N ALA A 542 -49.38 42.71 19.01
CA ALA A 542 -49.97 43.96 19.49
C ALA A 542 -50.75 44.70 18.39
N VAL A 543 -50.29 44.64 17.14
CA VAL A 543 -50.98 45.26 15.99
C VAL A 543 -52.19 44.44 15.53
N VAL A 544 -52.09 43.11 15.56
CA VAL A 544 -53.15 42.18 15.12
C VAL A 544 -54.16 41.90 16.24
N GLY A 545 -53.78 42.14 17.50
CA GLY A 545 -54.50 41.77 18.71
C GLY A 545 -55.31 42.88 19.38
N GLU A 546 -55.65 43.97 18.70
CA GLU A 546 -56.88 44.69 19.06
C GLU A 546 -58.07 43.99 18.37
N PRO A 547 -58.80 43.10 19.05
CA PRO A 547 -60.05 42.60 18.50
C PRO A 547 -60.98 43.80 18.33
N CYS A 548 -61.32 44.12 17.08
CA CYS A 548 -62.62 44.70 16.78
C CYS A 548 -63.65 43.70 17.33
N MET A 549 -64.02 43.87 18.60
CA MET A 549 -65.19 43.24 19.18
C MET A 549 -66.42 43.81 18.46
N CYS A 550 -66.71 43.26 17.29
CA CYS A 550 -68.06 43.21 16.77
C CYS A 550 -68.85 42.27 17.69
N ASN A 551 -69.33 42.85 18.79
CA ASN A 551 -70.37 42.26 19.63
C ASN A 551 -71.63 41.99 18.80
N PHE A 552 -72.41 41.00 19.25
CA PHE A 552 -73.76 40.61 18.82
C PHE A 552 -73.81 39.77 17.52
N GLY A 553 -74.21 38.51 17.55
CA GLY A 553 -75.46 38.05 18.14
C GLY A 553 -75.47 36.56 18.47
N ARG A 554 -76.04 36.32 19.64
CA ARG A 554 -76.19 35.08 20.38
C ARG A 554 -77.32 34.26 19.75
N SER A 555 -77.06 33.05 19.26
CA SER A 555 -78.10 32.03 19.16
C SER A 555 -77.59 30.68 19.66
N ARG A 556 -78.50 30.02 20.37
CA ARG A 556 -78.34 29.01 21.41
C ARG A 556 -78.89 27.70 20.86
N SER A 557 -78.15 26.60 21.04
CA SER A 557 -78.66 25.21 21.17
C SER A 557 -77.43 24.29 21.24
N ASP A 558 -77.11 23.76 22.42
CA ASP A 558 -77.48 22.40 22.85
C ASP A 558 -76.49 21.36 22.29
N SER A 559 -75.53 20.93 23.10
CA SER A 559 -75.61 19.80 24.04
C SER A 559 -75.26 18.47 23.35
N SER A 560 -74.06 17.95 23.65
CA SER A 560 -73.81 16.53 23.89
C SER A 560 -72.33 16.32 24.21
N SER A 561 -72.12 15.97 25.47
CA SER A 561 -70.96 15.28 25.99
C SER A 561 -70.79 13.92 25.33
N THR A 562 -69.57 13.53 24.97
CA THR A 562 -69.06 12.19 25.29
C THR A 562 -67.54 12.10 25.17
N SER A 563 -66.98 11.48 26.19
CA SER A 563 -65.61 11.07 26.48
C SER A 563 -65.08 9.95 25.57
N PHE A 564 -63.79 9.95 25.27
CA PHE A 564 -62.95 8.75 25.06
C PHE A 564 -61.52 9.13 25.52
N GLU A 565 -61.00 8.57 26.61
CA GLU A 565 -60.48 7.20 26.84
C GLU A 565 -59.01 7.05 26.41
N THR A 566 -58.18 6.79 27.41
CA THR A 566 -56.72 6.69 27.36
C THR A 566 -56.34 5.22 27.29
N VAL A 567 -55.56 4.82 26.28
CA VAL A 567 -54.96 3.47 26.18
C VAL A 567 -53.44 3.58 26.37
N PRO A 568 -52.81 2.77 27.24
CA PRO A 568 -51.36 2.67 27.33
C PRO A 568 -50.83 1.56 26.40
N LEU A 569 -49.74 1.86 25.70
CA LEU A 569 -48.97 0.92 24.88
C LEU A 569 -47.87 0.26 25.73
N GLN A 570 -47.75 -1.06 25.60
CA GLN A 570 -46.52 -1.82 25.82
C GLN A 570 -45.62 -1.73 24.60
#